data_AF-A0A4Q3HYS3-F1
#
_entry.id   AF-A0A4Q3HYS3-F1
#
_cell.length_a   1.000
_cell.length_b   1.000
_cell.length_c   1.000
_cell.angle_alpha   90.00
_cell.angle_beta   90.00
_cell.angle_gamma   90.00
#
_symmetry.space_group_name_H-M   'P 1'
#
loop_
_entity.id
_entity.type
_entity.pdbx_description
1 polymer ?
#
loop_
_entity_poly.entity_id
_entity_poly.type
_entity_poly.pdbx_seq_one_letter_code
_entity_poly.pdbx_strand_id
1 'polypeptide(L)'
;RAIADVVDKFEIPMVKVTGGQRIDLLGIEKEDLPAVWADLGKAGFISGQAYAKGLRTVKTCVGSDWCRFGTQDSTGFGIRVEKFMWGSWTPAKLKLAVSGCPRNCAEATCKDIGVICVDSGFEIHFAGAAGLDIKGTDVLGLVKTEDEALEHIVALTQMYREQGRYLERIYKWAKRIGHDEIRRQIMGDPEKRGAYYDRFVFSQTFAQVDPWSERVSGKDKHEFKPMATISYNQAAE
;
A
#
# COMPACT_ATOMS: atom_id res chain seq x y z
N ARG A 1 -8.73 -6.67 19.58
CA ARG A 1 -9.67 -6.08 20.55
C ARG A 1 -9.86 -4.59 20.29
N ALA A 2 -8.81 -3.76 20.28
CA ALA A 2 -8.90 -2.32 20.02
C ALA A 2 -9.82 -1.88 18.85
N ILE A 3 -9.71 -2.51 17.66
CA ILE A 3 -10.61 -2.20 16.53
C ILE A 3 -12.08 -2.45 16.88
N ALA A 4 -12.37 -3.57 17.55
CA ALA A 4 -13.74 -3.90 17.98
C ALA A 4 -14.23 -2.92 19.06
N ASP A 5 -13.36 -2.56 20.02
CA ASP A 5 -13.72 -1.60 21.07
C ASP A 5 -14.08 -0.22 20.47
N VAL A 6 -13.38 0.21 19.40
CA VAL A 6 -13.69 1.44 18.65
C VAL A 6 -15.00 1.28 17.86
N VAL A 7 -15.21 0.14 17.21
CA VAL A 7 -16.47 -0.14 16.49
C VAL A 7 -17.68 -0.05 17.42
N ASP A 8 -17.59 -0.68 18.59
CA ASP A 8 -18.67 -0.68 19.58
C ASP A 8 -18.88 0.73 20.18
N LYS A 9 -17.79 1.44 20.50
CA LYS A 9 -17.86 2.79 21.11
C LYS A 9 -18.54 3.82 20.21
N PHE A 10 -18.24 3.80 18.92
CA PHE A 10 -18.76 4.76 17.94
C PHE A 10 -19.92 4.18 17.12
N GLU A 11 -20.49 3.05 17.55
CA GLU A 11 -21.62 2.36 16.92
C GLU A 11 -21.43 2.22 15.38
N ILE A 12 -20.20 1.87 14.96
CA ILE A 12 -19.82 1.89 13.54
C ILE A 12 -20.66 0.84 12.79
N PRO A 13 -21.49 1.23 11.81
CA PRO A 13 -22.50 0.33 11.23
C PRO A 13 -21.92 -0.85 10.45
N MET A 14 -20.74 -0.70 9.86
CA MET A 14 -20.17 -1.72 8.97
C MET A 14 -18.65 -1.85 9.11
N VAL A 15 -18.22 -3.09 9.33
CA VAL A 15 -16.81 -3.50 9.28
C VAL A 15 -16.62 -4.43 8.08
N LYS A 16 -15.64 -4.13 7.23
CA LYS A 16 -15.36 -4.93 6.02
C LYS A 16 -13.90 -5.33 5.94
N VAL A 17 -13.65 -6.64 5.85
CA VAL A 17 -12.32 -7.16 5.49
C VAL A 17 -12.14 -7.06 3.98
N THR A 18 -11.09 -6.35 3.56
CA THR A 18 -10.83 -6.08 2.15
C THR A 18 -9.92 -7.12 1.51
N GLY A 19 -9.99 -7.26 0.18
CA GLY A 19 -9.10 -8.14 -0.57
C GLY A 19 -7.60 -7.77 -0.48
N GLY A 20 -7.28 -6.59 0.05
CA GLY A 20 -5.92 -6.12 0.34
C GLY A 20 -5.49 -6.35 1.80
N GLN A 21 -6.16 -7.24 2.54
CA GLN A 21 -5.88 -7.52 3.96
C GLN A 21 -5.94 -6.29 4.86
N ARG A 22 -6.91 -5.40 4.59
CA ARG A 22 -7.25 -4.24 5.44
C ARG A 22 -8.64 -4.41 6.03
N ILE A 23 -8.92 -3.63 7.07
CA ILE A 23 -10.24 -3.53 7.70
C ILE A 23 -10.76 -2.12 7.43
N ASP A 24 -11.87 -2.03 6.71
CA ASP A 24 -12.59 -0.78 6.50
C ASP A 24 -13.66 -0.62 7.59
N LEU A 25 -13.75 0.58 8.15
CA LEU A 25 -14.79 1.02 9.08
C LEU A 25 -15.66 2.05 8.35
N LEU A 26 -16.91 1.72 8.08
CA LEU A 26 -17.78 2.49 7.18
C LEU A 26 -19.05 2.96 7.89
N GLY A 27 -19.50 4.17 7.54
CA GLY A 27 -20.67 4.81 8.14
C GLY A 27 -20.35 5.60 9.40
N ILE A 28 -19.09 5.99 9.60
CA ILE A 28 -18.68 6.88 10.69
C ILE A 28 -19.16 8.29 10.37
N GLU A 29 -19.86 8.93 11.30
CA GLU A 29 -20.20 10.34 11.20
C GLU A 29 -18.95 11.20 11.12
N LYS A 30 -19.01 12.27 10.33
CA LYS A 30 -17.82 13.07 10.01
C LYS A 30 -17.19 13.68 11.27
N GLU A 31 -18.04 14.06 12.21
CA GLU A 31 -17.71 14.70 13.49
C GLU A 31 -16.93 13.77 14.42
N ASP A 32 -17.14 12.46 14.30
CA ASP A 32 -16.53 11.44 15.15
C ASP A 32 -15.15 10.99 14.63
N LEU A 33 -14.82 11.29 13.37
CA LEU A 33 -13.56 10.87 12.75
C LEU A 33 -12.32 11.23 13.58
N PRO A 34 -12.16 12.47 14.12
CA PRO A 34 -11.00 12.79 14.95
C PRO A 34 -10.91 11.95 16.23
N ALA A 35 -12.05 11.61 16.85
CA ALA A 35 -12.08 10.81 18.06
C ALA A 35 -11.76 9.32 17.75
N VAL A 36 -12.29 8.81 16.64
CA VAL A 36 -11.97 7.46 16.13
C VAL A 36 -10.46 7.34 15.85
N TRP A 37 -9.87 8.29 15.13
CA TRP A 37 -8.43 8.30 14.85
C TRP A 37 -7.59 8.40 16.11
N ALA A 38 -8.03 9.19 17.10
CA ALA A 38 -7.32 9.30 18.38
C ALA A 38 -7.29 7.95 19.12
N ASP A 39 -8.40 7.23 19.17
CA ASP A 39 -8.47 5.95 19.89
C ASP A 39 -7.74 4.82 19.17
N LEU A 40 -7.83 4.76 17.84
CA LEU A 40 -7.02 3.84 17.03
C LEU A 40 -5.51 4.16 17.15
N GLY A 41 -5.16 5.45 17.17
CA GLY A 41 -3.78 5.92 17.34
C GLY A 41 -3.17 5.54 18.68
N LYS A 42 -3.94 5.60 19.78
CA LYS A 42 -3.50 5.12 21.12
C LYS A 42 -3.13 3.64 21.11
N ALA A 43 -3.76 2.84 20.25
CA ALA A 43 -3.46 1.43 20.07
C ALA A 43 -2.34 1.16 19.04
N GLY A 44 -1.71 2.21 18.50
CA GLY A 44 -0.60 2.12 17.55
C GLY A 44 -1.03 1.94 16.09
N PHE A 45 -2.31 2.11 15.77
CA PHE A 45 -2.76 2.07 14.37
C PHE A 45 -2.56 3.42 13.69
N ILE A 46 -2.00 3.38 12.49
CA ILE A 46 -2.01 4.49 11.54
C ILE A 46 -3.10 4.20 10.52
N SER A 47 -4.10 5.07 10.40
CA SER A 47 -5.20 4.85 9.46
C SER A 47 -4.67 4.80 8.01
N GLY A 48 -5.09 3.78 7.28
CA GLY A 48 -4.60 3.52 5.93
C GLY A 48 -4.97 4.63 4.93
N GLN A 49 -4.13 4.83 3.92
CA GLN A 49 -4.35 5.83 2.87
C GLN A 49 -5.28 5.30 1.76
N ALA A 50 -6.52 4.97 2.14
CA ALA A 50 -7.50 4.27 1.31
C ALA A 50 -7.91 4.99 0.01
N TYR A 51 -7.57 6.28 -0.17
CA TYR A 51 -7.83 7.03 -1.39
C TYR A 51 -6.60 7.70 -2.02
N ALA A 52 -5.42 7.60 -1.41
CA ALA A 52 -4.20 8.24 -1.91
C ALA A 52 -3.78 7.76 -3.31
N LYS A 53 -3.06 8.61 -4.04
CA LYS A 53 -2.29 8.18 -5.21
C LYS A 53 -0.91 7.80 -4.69
N GLY A 54 -0.80 6.59 -4.17
CA GLY A 54 0.33 6.13 -3.37
C GLY A 54 0.24 4.65 -3.09
N LEU A 55 1.14 4.15 -2.24
CA LEU A 55 1.06 2.78 -1.71
C LEU A 55 -0.26 2.58 -0.94
N ARG A 56 -1.00 1.52 -1.29
CA ARG A 56 -2.27 1.19 -0.65
C ARG A 56 -2.19 0.00 0.28
N THR A 57 -1.50 -1.04 -0.15
CA THR A 57 -1.39 -2.30 0.57
C THR A 57 -0.20 -3.08 0.05
N VAL A 58 0.41 -3.85 0.96
CA VAL A 58 1.29 -4.96 0.65
C VAL A 58 0.56 -6.22 1.13
N LYS A 59 -0.06 -6.96 0.21
CA LYS A 59 -0.78 -8.20 0.54
C LYS A 59 0.21 -9.34 0.71
N THR A 60 0.07 -10.16 1.74
CA THR A 60 0.93 -11.32 1.98
C THR A 60 0.12 -12.62 2.03
N CYS A 61 0.78 -13.75 1.85
CA CYS A 61 0.26 -15.00 2.40
C CYS A 61 0.85 -15.22 3.81
N VAL A 62 0.42 -16.27 4.49
CA VAL A 62 0.84 -16.56 5.87
C VAL A 62 2.31 -16.99 6.01
N GLY A 63 3.05 -17.12 4.89
CA GLY A 63 4.49 -17.42 4.90
C GLY A 63 4.86 -18.80 5.42
N SER A 64 6.17 -19.03 5.62
CA SER A 64 6.74 -20.25 6.22
C SER A 64 6.29 -20.49 7.67
N ASP A 65 5.86 -19.44 8.38
CA ASP A 65 5.44 -19.53 9.78
C ASP A 65 4.20 -20.43 9.97
N TRP A 66 3.28 -20.40 9.01
CA TRP A 66 1.98 -21.10 9.14
C TRP A 66 1.61 -21.96 7.93
N CYS A 67 2.31 -21.85 6.81
CA CYS A 67 2.05 -22.66 5.63
C CYS A 67 3.13 -23.72 5.46
N ARG A 68 2.72 -24.99 5.37
CA ARG A 68 3.63 -26.12 5.06
C ARG A 68 4.34 -26.03 3.70
N PHE A 69 3.89 -25.15 2.83
CA PHE A 69 4.49 -24.87 1.52
C PHE A 69 5.21 -23.53 1.47
N GLY A 70 5.19 -22.75 2.56
CA GLY A 70 5.88 -21.48 2.62
C GLY A 70 7.38 -21.71 2.58
N THR A 71 8.02 -21.20 1.53
CA THR A 71 9.46 -21.30 1.34
C THR A 71 10.20 -20.26 2.18
N GLN A 72 9.61 -19.07 2.34
CA GLN A 72 10.19 -17.97 3.11
C GLN A 72 9.10 -17.19 3.87
N ASP A 73 9.52 -16.31 4.78
CA ASP A 73 8.62 -15.43 5.53
C ASP A 73 8.13 -14.26 4.66
N SER A 74 6.99 -14.48 4.00
CA SER A 74 6.32 -13.41 3.25
C SER A 74 5.67 -12.35 4.13
N THR A 75 5.33 -12.68 5.38
CA THR A 75 4.62 -11.74 6.26
C THR A 75 5.59 -10.69 6.79
N GLY A 76 6.73 -11.10 7.33
CA GLY A 76 7.80 -10.21 7.76
C GLY A 76 8.30 -9.33 6.63
N PHE A 77 8.58 -9.92 5.46
CA PHE A 77 9.03 -9.13 4.31
C PHE A 77 7.96 -8.15 3.81
N GLY A 78 6.68 -8.56 3.79
CA GLY A 78 5.58 -7.66 3.43
C GLY A 78 5.44 -6.47 4.40
N ILE A 79 5.56 -6.70 5.71
CA ILE A 79 5.57 -5.65 6.73
C ILE A 79 6.74 -4.70 6.51
N ARG A 80 7.93 -5.23 6.21
CA ARG A 80 9.13 -4.45 5.95
C ARG A 80 8.95 -3.53 4.74
N VAL A 81 8.46 -4.07 3.62
CA VAL A 81 8.17 -3.29 2.40
C VAL A 81 7.13 -2.21 2.68
N GLU A 82 6.06 -2.54 3.41
CA GLU A 82 5.03 -1.55 3.77
C GLU A 82 5.61 -0.42 4.62
N LYS A 83 6.34 -0.74 5.69
CA LYS A 83 6.96 0.27 6.57
C LYS A 83 8.03 1.11 5.87
N PHE A 84 8.68 0.58 4.85
CA PHE A 84 9.65 1.35 4.09
C PHE A 84 8.98 2.35 3.13
N MET A 85 7.82 1.99 2.59
CA MET A 85 7.19 2.72 1.47
C MET A 85 5.87 3.40 1.81
N TRP A 86 5.31 3.24 3.02
CA TRP A 86 4.08 3.94 3.41
C TRP A 86 4.27 5.46 3.30
N GLY A 87 3.17 6.18 3.07
CA GLY A 87 3.22 7.63 2.86
C GLY A 87 3.73 8.06 1.47
N SER A 88 4.34 7.16 0.69
CA SER A 88 4.85 7.51 -0.63
C SER A 88 3.73 7.82 -1.64
N TRP A 89 3.87 8.96 -2.32
CA TRP A 89 2.99 9.37 -3.42
C TRP A 89 3.50 8.85 -4.76
N THR A 90 2.59 8.30 -5.56
CA THR A 90 2.82 7.74 -6.89
C THR A 90 1.83 8.30 -7.91
N PRO A 91 2.13 8.25 -9.22
CA PRO A 91 1.26 8.84 -10.25
C PRO A 91 -0.20 8.34 -10.21
N ALA A 92 -0.40 7.08 -9.79
CA ALA A 92 -1.70 6.50 -9.48
C ALA A 92 -1.62 5.61 -8.22
N LYS A 93 -2.71 4.90 -7.87
CA LYS A 93 -2.67 3.92 -6.76
C LYS A 93 -1.69 2.79 -7.06
N LEU A 94 -0.90 2.40 -6.06
CA LEU A 94 0.07 1.32 -6.13
C LEU A 94 -0.27 0.22 -5.11
N LYS A 95 -0.36 -1.03 -5.57
CA LYS A 95 -0.62 -2.21 -4.75
C LYS A 95 0.54 -3.19 -4.89
N LEU A 96 1.03 -3.68 -3.77
CA LEU A 96 2.11 -4.65 -3.72
C LEU A 96 1.58 -5.97 -3.16
N ALA A 97 2.32 -7.05 -3.41
CA ALA A 97 2.15 -8.29 -2.66
C ALA A 97 3.43 -9.11 -2.56
N VAL A 98 3.53 -9.90 -1.50
CA VAL A 98 4.61 -10.86 -1.25
C VAL A 98 4.00 -12.24 -1.01
N SER A 99 4.28 -13.17 -1.91
CA SER A 99 3.90 -14.58 -1.75
C SER A 99 5.11 -15.38 -1.28
N GLY A 100 4.97 -16.13 -0.19
CA GLY A 100 6.06 -16.95 0.38
C GLY A 100 6.41 -18.20 -0.41
N CYS A 101 5.72 -18.50 -1.51
CA CYS A 101 6.02 -19.61 -2.43
C CYS A 101 5.34 -19.39 -3.81
N PRO A 102 5.70 -20.18 -4.85
CA PRO A 102 5.12 -20.09 -6.19
C PRO A 102 3.61 -20.34 -6.30
N ARG A 103 2.95 -20.83 -5.24
CA ARG A 103 1.48 -21.00 -5.21
C ARG A 103 0.73 -19.67 -5.24
N ASN A 104 1.44 -18.57 -4.96
CA ASN A 104 0.97 -17.22 -5.23
C ASN A 104 -0.34 -16.83 -4.50
N CYS A 105 -0.54 -17.30 -3.25
CA CYS A 105 -1.76 -17.03 -2.50
C CYS A 105 -1.98 -15.53 -2.18
N ALA A 106 -0.93 -14.69 -2.27
CA ALA A 106 -1.05 -13.24 -2.15
C ALA A 106 -1.45 -12.55 -3.48
N GLU A 107 -1.60 -13.31 -4.57
CA GLU A 107 -1.92 -12.82 -5.91
C GLU A 107 -0.87 -11.83 -6.43
N ALA A 108 0.41 -12.06 -6.14
CA ALA A 108 1.54 -11.21 -6.52
C ALA A 108 1.62 -10.98 -8.03
N THR A 109 1.28 -12.00 -8.83
CA THR A 109 1.31 -11.91 -10.30
C THR A 109 0.20 -11.07 -10.95
N CYS A 110 -0.63 -10.38 -10.18
CA CYS A 110 -1.59 -9.40 -10.71
C CYS A 110 -1.57 -8.06 -9.96
N LYS A 111 -0.56 -7.85 -9.10
CA LYS A 111 -0.34 -6.56 -8.41
C LYS A 111 0.53 -5.63 -9.26
N ASP A 112 0.55 -4.35 -8.89
CA ASP A 112 1.37 -3.36 -9.58
C ASP A 112 2.86 -3.74 -9.48
N ILE A 113 3.29 -4.22 -8.31
CA ILE A 113 4.58 -4.90 -8.07
C ILE A 113 4.32 -6.14 -7.19
N GLY A 114 4.89 -7.28 -7.53
CA GLY A 114 4.71 -8.54 -6.80
C GLY A 114 6.05 -9.18 -6.47
N VAL A 115 6.09 -9.97 -5.41
CA VAL A 115 7.24 -10.82 -5.07
C VAL A 115 6.77 -12.24 -4.87
N ILE A 116 7.48 -13.19 -5.48
CA ILE A 116 7.33 -14.62 -5.24
C ILE A 116 8.63 -15.12 -4.64
N CYS A 117 8.56 -15.58 -3.40
CA CYS A 117 9.69 -16.21 -2.73
C CYS A 117 9.88 -17.63 -3.29
N VAL A 118 11.12 -17.97 -3.59
CA VAL A 118 11.55 -19.29 -4.05
C VAL A 118 12.78 -19.71 -3.26
N ASP A 119 13.19 -20.98 -3.33
CA ASP A 119 14.35 -21.47 -2.55
C ASP A 119 15.64 -20.72 -2.94
N SER A 120 15.70 -20.23 -4.18
CA SER A 120 16.86 -19.55 -4.75
C SER A 120 16.88 -18.03 -4.56
N GLY A 121 15.86 -17.44 -3.91
CA GLY A 121 15.74 -16.00 -3.66
C GLY A 121 14.33 -15.42 -3.84
N PHE A 122 14.26 -14.18 -4.33
CA PHE A 122 13.03 -13.38 -4.46
C PHE A 122 12.81 -13.01 -5.92
N GLU A 123 11.82 -13.64 -6.56
CA GLU A 123 11.43 -13.31 -7.93
C GLU A 123 10.49 -12.09 -7.90
N ILE A 124 10.95 -10.99 -8.50
CA ILE A 124 10.23 -9.72 -8.53
C ILE A 124 9.43 -9.63 -9.82
N HIS A 125 8.18 -9.24 -9.69
CA HIS A 125 7.18 -9.08 -10.73
C HIS A 125 6.68 -7.64 -10.78
N PHE A 126 6.28 -7.15 -11.95
CA PHE A 126 5.75 -5.80 -12.10
C PHE A 126 4.70 -5.70 -13.22
N ALA A 127 4.05 -4.54 -13.33
CA ALA A 127 3.10 -4.22 -14.40
C ALA A 127 1.78 -5.02 -14.40
N GLY A 128 1.38 -5.60 -13.27
CA GLY A 128 0.10 -6.30 -13.13
C GLY A 128 -1.10 -5.37 -12.94
N ALA A 129 -2.29 -5.90 -13.22
CA ALA A 129 -3.56 -5.24 -12.91
C ALA A 129 -4.69 -6.24 -12.65
N ALA A 130 -5.44 -6.00 -11.58
CA ALA A 130 -6.69 -6.70 -11.28
C ALA A 130 -7.79 -5.66 -10.99
N GLY A 131 -8.31 -5.06 -12.06
CA GLY A 131 -9.36 -4.03 -11.99
C GLY A 131 -10.13 -3.97 -13.29
N LEU A 132 -10.27 -2.77 -13.87
CA LEU A 132 -10.89 -2.59 -15.20
C LEU A 132 -10.16 -3.41 -16.27
N ASP A 133 -8.82 -3.36 -16.24
CA ASP A 133 -7.98 -4.26 -17.02
C ASP A 133 -7.51 -5.42 -16.13
N ILE A 134 -7.54 -6.62 -16.69
CA ILE A 134 -6.94 -7.82 -16.10
C ILE A 134 -5.62 -8.07 -16.83
N LYS A 135 -4.51 -7.92 -16.10
CA LYS A 135 -3.16 -8.14 -16.62
C LYS A 135 -2.32 -8.93 -15.63
N GLY A 136 -1.73 -10.02 -16.12
CA GLY A 136 -0.61 -10.67 -15.45
C GLY A 136 0.59 -9.74 -15.41
N THR A 137 1.44 -9.94 -14.43
CA THR A 137 2.73 -9.26 -14.32
C THR A 137 3.74 -9.80 -15.33
N ASP A 138 4.77 -9.01 -15.56
CA ASP A 138 6.02 -9.41 -16.17
C ASP A 138 7.06 -9.67 -15.07
N VAL A 139 7.94 -10.65 -15.29
CA VAL A 139 9.10 -10.87 -14.41
C VAL A 139 10.08 -9.71 -14.60
N LEU A 140 10.43 -9.04 -13.50
CA LEU A 140 11.50 -8.04 -13.47
C LEU A 140 12.86 -8.74 -13.39
N GLY A 141 13.02 -9.66 -12.43
CA GLY A 141 14.24 -10.42 -12.21
C GLY A 141 14.22 -11.20 -10.88
N LEU A 142 15.28 -11.95 -10.61
CA LEU A 142 15.48 -12.74 -9.40
C LEU A 142 16.68 -12.18 -8.62
N VAL A 143 16.50 -11.93 -7.33
CA VAL A 143 17.58 -11.49 -6.42
C VAL A 143 17.71 -12.45 -5.25
N LYS A 144 18.82 -12.41 -4.51
CA LYS A 144 19.13 -13.41 -3.48
C LYS A 144 18.60 -13.06 -2.12
N THR A 145 18.57 -11.78 -1.78
CA THR A 145 18.26 -11.33 -0.42
C THR A 145 17.04 -10.41 -0.38
N GLU A 146 16.43 -10.30 0.80
CA GLU A 146 15.36 -9.31 1.02
C GLU A 146 15.83 -7.88 0.84
N ASP A 147 17.10 -7.58 1.18
CA ASP A 147 17.69 -6.24 1.05
C ASP A 147 17.77 -5.84 -0.42
N GLU A 148 18.29 -6.73 -1.26
CA GLU A 148 18.29 -6.55 -2.70
C GLU A 148 16.86 -6.42 -3.23
N ALA A 149 15.94 -7.27 -2.78
CA ALA A 149 14.55 -7.21 -3.25
C ALA A 149 13.90 -5.87 -2.92
N LEU A 150 14.10 -5.36 -1.71
CA LEU A 150 13.62 -4.05 -1.29
C LEU A 150 14.24 -2.94 -2.14
N GLU A 151 15.55 -2.97 -2.37
CA GLU A 151 16.25 -1.99 -3.21
C GLU A 151 15.64 -1.91 -4.61
N HIS A 152 15.42 -3.06 -5.26
CA HIS A 152 14.86 -3.13 -6.61
C HIS A 152 13.40 -2.65 -6.66
N ILE A 153 12.57 -3.03 -5.69
CA ILE A 153 11.17 -2.61 -5.60
C ILE A 153 11.07 -1.09 -5.42
N VAL A 154 11.90 -0.55 -4.53
CA VAL A 154 11.95 0.89 -4.23
C VAL A 154 12.45 1.68 -5.43
N ALA A 155 13.53 1.23 -6.07
CA ALA A 155 14.08 1.86 -7.26
C ALA A 155 13.09 1.83 -8.44
N LEU A 156 12.42 0.69 -8.68
CA LEU A 156 11.36 0.57 -9.68
C LEU A 156 10.22 1.56 -9.40
N THR A 157 9.83 1.66 -8.12
CA THR A 157 8.78 2.59 -7.70
C THR A 157 9.20 4.04 -7.96
N GLN A 158 10.45 4.40 -7.66
CA GLN A 158 10.94 5.75 -7.92
C GLN A 158 11.02 6.06 -9.42
N MET A 159 11.49 5.12 -10.23
CA MET A 159 11.50 5.26 -11.69
C MET A 159 10.08 5.53 -12.22
N TYR A 160 9.09 4.80 -11.71
CA TYR A 160 7.68 5.04 -12.02
C TYR A 160 7.20 6.41 -11.53
N ARG A 161 7.60 6.85 -10.32
CA ARG A 161 7.25 8.18 -9.77
C ARG A 161 7.75 9.33 -10.63
N GLU A 162 8.96 9.22 -11.14
CA GLU A 162 9.60 10.28 -11.94
C GLU A 162 9.09 10.35 -13.37
N GLN A 163 8.68 9.21 -13.94
CA GLN A 163 8.35 9.12 -15.37
C GLN A 163 6.87 8.93 -15.67
N GLY A 164 6.06 8.57 -14.67
CA GLY A 164 4.63 8.34 -14.82
C GLY A 164 3.86 9.65 -14.98
N ARG A 165 2.87 9.64 -15.86
CA ARG A 165 1.93 10.76 -16.05
C ARG A 165 0.86 10.72 -14.95
N TYR A 166 0.21 11.87 -14.69
CA TYR A 166 -0.87 11.95 -13.71
C TYR A 166 -1.95 10.88 -13.98
N LEU A 167 -2.29 10.10 -12.95
CA LEU A 167 -3.23 8.96 -12.99
C LEU A 167 -2.86 7.82 -13.94
N GLU A 168 -1.64 7.79 -14.46
CA GLU A 168 -1.13 6.68 -15.25
C GLU A 168 -0.80 5.50 -14.34
N ARG A 169 -1.49 4.37 -14.51
CA ARG A 169 -1.21 3.13 -13.76
C ARG A 169 0.13 2.52 -14.20
N ILE A 170 0.81 1.81 -13.30
CA ILE A 170 2.15 1.26 -13.57
C ILE A 170 2.20 0.38 -14.83
N TYR A 171 1.16 -0.41 -15.13
CA TYR A 171 1.13 -1.26 -16.32
C TYR A 171 1.01 -0.45 -17.63
N LYS A 172 0.38 0.74 -17.59
CA LYS A 172 0.31 1.65 -18.75
C LYS A 172 1.65 2.34 -18.94
N TRP A 173 2.25 2.79 -17.83
CA TRP A 173 3.59 3.36 -17.81
C TRP A 173 4.62 2.34 -18.35
N ALA A 174 4.61 1.11 -17.83
CA ALA A 174 5.51 0.04 -18.25
C ALA A 174 5.39 -0.27 -19.74
N LYS A 175 4.15 -0.35 -20.26
CA LYS A 175 3.91 -0.50 -21.70
C LYS A 175 4.49 0.65 -22.52
N ARG A 176 4.45 1.89 -22.01
CA ARG A 176 4.95 3.09 -22.71
C ARG A 176 6.47 3.19 -22.69
N ILE A 177 7.11 2.85 -21.56
CA ILE A 177 8.56 2.90 -21.42
C ILE A 177 9.23 1.70 -22.11
N GLY A 178 8.57 0.54 -22.08
CA GLY A 178 9.11 -0.73 -22.57
C GLY A 178 9.70 -1.56 -21.42
N HIS A 179 9.31 -2.82 -21.33
CA HIS A 179 9.70 -3.70 -20.22
C HIS A 179 11.20 -3.96 -20.19
N ASP A 180 11.84 -4.04 -21.35
CA ASP A 180 13.29 -4.28 -21.46
C ASP A 180 14.11 -3.07 -21.00
N GLU A 181 13.64 -1.85 -21.26
CA GLU A 181 14.31 -0.64 -20.76
C GLU A 181 14.19 -0.53 -19.23
N ILE A 182 13.03 -0.91 -18.68
CA ILE A 182 12.84 -0.98 -17.22
C ILE A 182 13.77 -2.03 -16.60
N ARG A 183 13.83 -3.25 -17.17
CA ARG A 183 14.76 -4.29 -16.70
C ARG A 183 16.21 -3.84 -16.82
N ARG A 184 16.58 -3.18 -17.92
CA ARG A 184 17.95 -2.68 -18.11
C ARG A 184 18.35 -1.69 -17.02
N GLN A 185 17.48 -0.75 -16.67
CA GLN A 185 17.79 0.25 -15.64
C GLN A 185 17.71 -0.32 -14.21
N ILE A 186 16.76 -1.20 -13.92
CA ILE A 186 16.54 -1.69 -12.55
C ILE A 186 17.39 -2.92 -12.25
N MET A 187 17.52 -3.87 -13.17
CA MET A 187 18.34 -5.07 -12.95
C MET A 187 19.78 -4.90 -13.46
N GLY A 188 19.94 -4.28 -14.64
CA GLY A 188 21.21 -4.24 -15.37
C GLY A 188 22.12 -3.03 -15.09
N ASP A 189 21.67 -2.03 -14.35
CA ASP A 189 22.38 -0.78 -14.10
C ASP A 189 22.38 -0.43 -12.60
N PRO A 190 23.33 -0.99 -11.81
CA PRO A 190 23.38 -0.80 -10.36
C PRO A 190 23.50 0.67 -9.95
N GLU A 191 24.23 1.48 -10.71
CA GLU A 191 24.39 2.91 -10.41
C GLU A 191 23.06 3.66 -10.54
N LYS A 192 22.31 3.43 -11.63
CA LYS A 192 20.98 4.03 -11.77
C LYS A 192 20.01 3.50 -10.73
N ARG A 193 20.01 2.20 -10.45
CA ARG A 193 19.16 1.60 -9.41
C ARG A 193 19.42 2.24 -8.06
N GLY A 194 20.68 2.36 -7.65
CA GLY A 194 21.09 3.03 -6.41
C GLY A 194 20.63 4.48 -6.37
N ALA A 195 20.82 5.22 -7.46
CA ALA A 195 20.38 6.61 -7.54
C ALA A 195 18.85 6.77 -7.40
N TYR A 196 18.06 5.86 -7.98
CA TYR A 196 16.60 5.83 -7.76
C TYR A 196 16.26 5.49 -6.31
N TYR A 197 16.95 4.52 -5.71
CA TYR A 197 16.76 4.15 -4.31
C TYR A 197 17.00 5.35 -3.38
N ASP A 198 18.14 6.03 -3.53
CA ASP A 198 18.52 7.17 -2.69
C ASP A 198 17.51 8.32 -2.79
N ARG A 199 17.04 8.64 -4.01
CA ARG A 199 16.01 9.67 -4.20
C ARG A 199 14.67 9.28 -3.59
N PHE A 200 14.31 7.99 -3.62
CA PHE A 200 13.13 7.52 -2.91
C PHE A 200 13.28 7.72 -1.41
N VAL A 201 14.38 7.28 -0.82
CA VAL A 201 14.68 7.41 0.62
C VAL A 201 14.63 8.86 1.05
N PHE A 202 15.31 9.74 0.32
CA PHE A 202 15.28 11.18 0.58
C PHE A 202 13.84 11.72 0.57
N SER A 203 13.03 11.33 -0.42
CA SER A 203 11.63 11.80 -0.49
C SER A 203 10.75 11.31 0.67
N GLN A 204 11.07 10.18 1.31
CA GLN A 204 10.28 9.67 2.44
C GLN A 204 10.46 10.53 3.70
N THR A 205 11.59 11.22 3.84
CA THR A 205 11.84 12.14 4.97
C THR A 205 10.81 13.28 5.05
N PHE A 206 10.12 13.58 3.94
CA PHE A 206 9.07 14.59 3.87
C PHE A 206 7.66 14.00 3.77
N ALA A 207 7.51 12.75 3.28
CA ALA A 207 6.22 12.15 2.94
C ALA A 207 5.64 11.26 4.04
N GLN A 208 6.47 10.66 4.90
CA GLN A 208 6.05 9.75 5.98
C GLN A 208 5.56 10.51 7.22
N VAL A 209 4.56 11.37 7.00
CA VAL A 209 3.83 12.05 8.05
C VAL A 209 2.46 11.39 8.18
N ASP A 210 2.04 11.10 9.40
CA ASP A 210 0.67 10.62 9.66
C ASP A 210 -0.30 11.83 9.60
N PRO A 211 -1.11 11.97 8.53
CA PRO A 211 -2.03 13.09 8.41
C PRO A 211 -3.12 13.06 9.49
N TRP A 212 -3.44 11.88 10.02
CA TRP A 212 -4.49 11.70 11.01
C TRP A 212 -4.04 12.18 12.38
N SER A 213 -2.77 11.95 12.73
CA SER A 213 -2.16 12.53 13.93
C SER A 213 -2.24 14.06 13.93
N GLU A 214 -2.01 14.72 12.78
CA GLU A 214 -2.20 16.18 12.70
C GLU A 214 -3.65 16.60 12.94
N ARG A 215 -4.62 15.90 12.33
CA ARG A 215 -6.06 16.17 12.54
C ARG A 215 -6.46 15.97 14.00
N VAL A 216 -5.98 14.91 14.65
CA VAL A 216 -6.21 14.62 16.06
C VAL A 216 -5.65 15.72 16.97
N SER A 217 -4.47 16.27 16.64
CA SER A 217 -3.88 17.41 17.40
C SER A 217 -4.74 18.68 17.37
N GLY A 218 -5.61 18.77 16.36
CA GLY A 218 -6.59 19.83 16.22
C GLY A 218 -6.35 20.77 15.03
N LYS A 219 -5.36 20.47 14.19
CA LYS A 219 -5.18 21.12 12.90
C LYS A 219 -6.42 20.90 12.05
N ASP A 220 -6.96 21.99 11.49
CA ASP A 220 -8.16 22.00 10.66
C ASP A 220 -9.42 21.38 11.30
N LYS A 221 -9.57 21.49 12.63
CA LYS A 221 -10.77 21.07 13.38
C LYS A 221 -12.10 21.55 12.78
N HIS A 222 -12.09 22.69 12.09
CA HIS A 222 -13.27 23.24 11.44
C HIS A 222 -13.81 22.34 10.32
N GLU A 223 -12.97 21.51 9.69
CA GLU A 223 -13.38 20.59 8.63
C GLU A 223 -14.35 19.51 9.12
N PHE A 224 -14.32 19.17 10.41
CA PHE A 224 -15.13 18.09 11.01
C PHE A 224 -16.32 18.63 11.80
N LYS A 225 -16.62 19.93 11.71
CA LYS A 225 -17.83 20.51 12.29
C LYS A 225 -18.91 20.60 11.21
N PRO A 226 -20.19 20.32 11.53
CA PRO A 226 -21.28 20.60 10.62
C PRO A 226 -21.30 22.10 10.29
N MET A 227 -21.48 22.45 9.02
CA MET A 227 -21.61 23.86 8.61
C MET A 227 -22.91 24.48 9.14
N ALA A 228 -23.96 23.67 9.28
CA ALA A 228 -25.22 24.03 9.89
C ALA A 228 -25.92 22.75 10.38
N THR A 229 -26.60 22.82 11.51
CA THR A 229 -27.51 21.76 11.96
C THR A 229 -28.90 22.11 11.42
N ILE A 230 -29.35 21.40 10.39
CA ILE A 230 -30.70 21.59 9.85
C ILE A 230 -31.63 20.60 10.55
N SER A 231 -32.44 21.08 11.49
CA SER A 231 -33.54 20.28 12.03
C SER A 231 -34.67 20.24 11.00
N TYR A 232 -34.99 19.07 10.47
CA TYR A 232 -36.26 18.88 9.81
C TYR A 232 -37.34 18.83 10.89
N ASN A 233 -38.27 19.78 10.90
CA ASN A 233 -39.49 19.63 11.68
C ASN A 233 -40.14 18.33 11.18
N GLN A 234 -40.34 17.36 12.07
CA GLN A 234 -41.06 16.13 11.74
C GLN A 234 -42.34 16.53 11.01
N ALA A 235 -42.50 16.06 9.78
CA ALA A 235 -43.75 16.22 9.06
C ALA A 235 -44.83 15.63 9.97
N ALA A 236 -45.76 16.47 10.43
CA ALA A 236 -46.91 16.02 11.18
C ALA A 236 -47.65 14.99 10.31
N GLU A 237 -47.76 13.76 10.81
CA GLU A 237 -48.67 12.74 10.27
C GLU A 237 -50.12 13.23 10.23
#